data_AF-A0A0T5VIT7-F1
#
_entry.id   AF-A0A0T5VIT7-F1
#
_cell.length_a   1.000
_cell.length_b   1.000
_cell.length_c   1.000
_cell.angle_alpha   90.00
_cell.angle_beta   90.00
_cell.angle_gamma   90.00
#
_symmetry.space_group_name_H-M   'P 1'
#
loop_
_entity.id
_entity.type
_entity.pdbx_description
1 polymer ?
#
loop_
_entity_poly.entity_id
_entity_poly.type
_entity_poly.pdbx_seq_one_letter_code
_entity_poly.pdbx_strand_id
1 'polypeptide(L)'
;MTYVKFGDYSSSQEPKETVKYVYYTREGEYLGGVAGSAKIFIATKKKHDQAVAAKNWDALNDEANLVKYDSKALGHADFRYIAYIISHESGNADIKELRCVAFTSHNRAVSTKKNWRSLLASGYSSVPNKKELPDNNDNKSKLARYAVLDVCFGVKDITDGAEFWDGTDFLAWGNSETNPYNKLGQNKFDEYKFIEIPKAIYDGFVAANGTSARYKDKGNHNESTDQGTHEHLKKKVKKPVPGPDGEQLKGADGKPQFKEVEVPDSIKYAIPSADFEDQKYWVSGNFYYDTNVKTSNGISATITAGKSIFWKTTPNRLTAATTK
;
A
#
# COMPACT_ATOMS: atom_id res chain seq x y z
N MET A 1 20.36 5.49 -82.68
CA MET A 1 19.28 5.37 -81.67
C MET A 1 19.90 4.76 -80.43
N THR A 2 20.24 5.61 -79.47
CA THR A 2 20.90 5.26 -78.22
C THR A 2 19.83 4.91 -77.18
N TYR A 3 19.88 3.69 -76.67
CA TYR A 3 18.99 3.24 -75.61
C TYR A 3 19.30 4.02 -74.32
N VAL A 4 18.27 4.68 -73.78
CA VAL A 4 18.32 5.33 -72.46
C VAL A 4 18.41 4.23 -71.41
N LYS A 5 19.52 4.16 -70.66
CA LYS A 5 19.62 3.35 -69.45
C LYS A 5 18.63 3.92 -68.43
N PHE A 6 17.63 3.13 -68.07
CA PHE A 6 16.83 3.38 -66.87
C PHE A 6 17.78 3.33 -65.67
N GLY A 7 17.84 4.46 -64.96
CA GLY A 7 18.69 4.62 -63.78
C GLY A 7 18.33 3.64 -62.69
N ASP A 8 19.36 3.22 -61.95
CA ASP A 8 19.26 2.44 -60.74
C ASP A 8 18.38 3.19 -59.72
N TYR A 9 17.12 2.78 -59.61
CA TYR A 9 16.32 3.12 -58.45
C TYR A 9 16.87 2.29 -57.27
N SER A 10 17.88 2.83 -56.61
CA SER A 10 18.21 2.42 -55.24
C SER A 10 16.98 2.77 -54.40
N SER A 11 16.18 1.77 -54.03
CA SER A 11 15.25 1.91 -52.92
C SER A 11 16.09 2.26 -51.69
N SER A 12 16.24 3.56 -51.40
CA SER A 12 16.66 3.98 -50.07
C SER A 12 15.71 3.27 -49.13
N GLN A 13 16.23 2.29 -48.39
CA GLN A 13 15.46 1.47 -47.46
C GLN A 13 14.59 2.44 -46.65
N GLU A 14 13.27 2.37 -46.83
CA GLU A 14 12.38 3.09 -45.92
C GLU A 14 12.79 2.68 -44.51
N PRO A 15 13.04 3.64 -43.61
CA PRO A 15 13.49 3.31 -42.27
C PRO A 15 12.46 2.37 -41.66
N LYS A 16 12.90 1.14 -41.36
CA LYS A 16 12.07 0.12 -40.72
C LYS A 16 11.45 0.77 -39.48
N GLU A 17 10.13 0.95 -39.47
CA GLU A 17 9.44 1.47 -38.29
C GLU A 17 9.68 0.48 -37.15
N THR A 18 10.49 0.92 -36.19
CA THR A 18 10.81 0.15 -34.99
C THR A 18 9.63 0.24 -34.02
N VAL A 19 9.34 -0.83 -33.29
CA VAL A 19 8.13 -0.86 -32.45
C VAL A 19 8.35 0.04 -31.24
N LYS A 20 7.50 1.07 -31.10
CA LYS A 20 7.52 1.97 -29.95
C LYS A 20 6.73 1.38 -28.79
N TYR A 21 7.37 1.26 -27.63
CA TYR A 21 6.73 0.86 -26.36
C TYR A 21 6.63 2.04 -25.38
N VAL A 22 6.34 1.74 -24.12
CA VAL A 22 6.44 2.68 -23.00
C VAL A 22 7.79 2.57 -22.31
N TYR A 23 8.35 3.72 -21.97
CA TYR A 23 9.66 3.83 -21.34
C TYR A 23 9.60 4.57 -20.01
N TYR A 24 10.33 4.06 -19.03
CA TYR A 24 10.53 4.68 -17.73
C TYR A 24 12.03 4.79 -17.41
N THR A 25 12.42 5.66 -16.49
CA THR A 25 13.74 5.55 -15.85
C THR A 25 13.73 4.45 -14.79
N ARG A 26 14.91 4.03 -14.31
CA ARG A 26 15.02 3.06 -13.22
C ARG A 26 14.42 3.59 -11.91
N GLU A 27 14.40 4.91 -11.75
CA GLU A 27 13.83 5.68 -10.64
C GLU A 27 12.34 6.01 -10.83
N GLY A 28 11.68 5.42 -11.85
CA GLY A 28 10.24 5.51 -12.04
C GLY A 28 9.74 6.79 -12.72
N GLU A 29 10.60 7.59 -13.35
CA GLU A 29 10.18 8.71 -14.19
C GLU A 29 9.58 8.19 -15.50
N TYR A 30 8.38 8.63 -15.86
CA TYR A 30 7.77 8.33 -17.14
C TYR A 30 8.41 9.17 -18.24
N LEU A 31 8.91 8.52 -19.29
CA LEU A 31 9.62 9.17 -20.40
C LEU A 31 8.72 9.34 -21.64
N GLY A 32 7.62 8.60 -21.74
CA GLY A 32 6.72 8.60 -22.89
C GLY A 32 6.56 7.23 -23.52
N GLY A 33 5.75 7.15 -24.57
CA GLY A 33 5.49 5.88 -25.24
C GLY A 33 4.13 5.78 -25.91
N VAL A 34 3.72 4.55 -26.19
CA VAL A 34 2.37 4.19 -26.66
C VAL A 34 1.58 3.64 -25.47
N ALA A 35 0.58 4.37 -25.00
CA ALA A 35 -0.25 3.93 -23.89
C ALA A 35 -0.85 2.53 -24.15
N GLY A 36 -0.93 1.69 -23.12
CA GLY A 36 -1.43 0.31 -23.25
C GLY A 36 -0.43 -0.67 -23.85
N SER A 37 0.84 -0.27 -23.97
CA SER A 37 1.91 -1.17 -24.43
C SER A 37 1.98 -2.47 -23.62
N ALA A 38 2.04 -3.61 -24.32
CA ALA A 38 2.17 -4.94 -23.71
C ALA A 38 3.54 -5.17 -23.04
N LYS A 39 4.52 -4.31 -23.33
CA LYS A 39 5.86 -4.31 -22.74
C LYS A 39 6.22 -2.90 -22.30
N ILE A 40 7.00 -2.80 -21.24
CA ILE A 40 7.62 -1.57 -20.79
C ILE A 40 9.12 -1.79 -20.63
N PHE A 41 9.92 -0.78 -20.96
CA PHE A 41 11.38 -0.85 -20.87
C PHE A 41 11.92 0.27 -19.98
N ILE A 42 13.06 0.03 -19.33
CA ILE A 42 13.80 1.11 -18.67
C ILE A 42 14.81 1.76 -19.61
N ALA A 43 14.96 3.08 -19.51
CA ALA A 43 15.94 3.86 -20.26
C ALA A 43 16.39 5.08 -19.44
N THR A 44 17.57 5.61 -19.73
CA THR A 44 17.93 6.96 -19.25
C THR A 44 17.19 7.99 -20.09
N LYS A 45 16.89 9.15 -19.50
CA LYS A 45 16.29 10.27 -20.22
C LYS A 45 17.09 10.66 -21.47
N LYS A 46 18.42 10.72 -21.36
CA LYS A 46 19.32 10.99 -22.49
C LYS A 46 19.15 9.99 -23.64
N LYS A 47 19.15 8.68 -23.33
CA LYS A 47 19.02 7.63 -24.34
C LYS A 47 17.64 7.67 -25.00
N HIS A 48 16.59 7.91 -24.21
CA HIS A 48 15.24 8.09 -24.72
C HIS A 48 15.14 9.29 -25.67
N ASP A 49 15.65 10.46 -25.27
CA ASP A 49 15.56 11.68 -26.07
C ASP A 49 16.35 11.53 -27.40
N GLN A 50 17.48 10.81 -27.39
CA GLN A 50 18.23 10.43 -28.60
C GLN A 50 17.42 9.51 -29.53
N ALA A 51 16.78 8.48 -28.97
CA ALA A 51 15.96 7.54 -29.74
C ALA A 51 14.73 8.23 -30.36
N VAL A 52 14.09 9.16 -29.65
CA VAL A 52 12.99 9.98 -30.15
C VAL A 52 13.45 10.83 -31.34
N ALA A 53 14.58 11.55 -31.20
CA ALA A 53 15.11 12.40 -32.26
C ALA A 53 15.50 11.60 -33.52
N ALA A 54 16.05 10.39 -33.33
CA ALA A 54 16.45 9.50 -34.42
C ALA A 54 15.30 8.62 -34.97
N LYS A 55 14.11 8.65 -34.35
CA LYS A 55 13.00 7.71 -34.62
C LYS A 55 13.43 6.24 -34.58
N ASN A 56 14.34 5.89 -33.67
CA ASN A 56 14.93 4.55 -33.54
C ASN A 56 14.62 3.95 -32.16
N TRP A 57 13.51 3.23 -32.05
CA TRP A 57 13.03 2.60 -30.82
C TRP A 57 13.75 1.30 -30.49
N ASP A 58 14.32 0.60 -31.48
CA ASP A 58 15.09 -0.62 -31.24
C ASP A 58 16.31 -0.36 -30.34
N ALA A 59 16.84 0.88 -30.34
CA ALA A 59 17.87 1.30 -29.41
C ALA A 59 17.42 1.24 -27.94
N LEU A 60 16.12 1.35 -27.65
CA LEU A 60 15.54 1.29 -26.31
C LEU A 60 15.00 -0.10 -25.94
N ASN A 61 14.63 -0.91 -26.94
CA ASN A 61 13.96 -2.21 -26.77
C ASN A 61 14.92 -3.35 -26.42
N ASP A 62 15.84 -3.08 -25.49
CA ASP A 62 16.82 -4.04 -25.00
C ASP A 62 16.17 -5.00 -23.99
N GLU A 63 16.28 -6.30 -24.24
CA GLU A 63 15.69 -7.35 -23.40
C GLU A 63 16.23 -7.34 -21.96
N ALA A 64 17.46 -6.83 -21.74
CA ALA A 64 18.01 -6.62 -20.40
C ALA A 64 17.29 -5.51 -19.62
N ASN A 65 16.64 -4.58 -20.34
CA ASN A 65 15.89 -3.46 -19.79
C ASN A 65 14.37 -3.71 -19.82
N LEU A 66 13.91 -4.87 -20.32
CA LEU A 66 12.50 -5.24 -20.28
C LEU A 66 12.07 -5.50 -18.84
N VAL A 67 11.04 -4.79 -18.39
CA VAL A 67 10.49 -4.98 -17.04
C VAL A 67 9.66 -6.25 -17.01
N LYS A 68 10.00 -7.15 -16.08
CA LYS A 68 9.36 -8.45 -15.90
C LYS A 68 9.03 -8.70 -14.44
N TYR A 69 8.02 -9.53 -14.19
CA TYR A 69 7.86 -10.24 -12.92
C TYR A 69 7.46 -11.68 -13.24
N ASP A 70 7.92 -12.65 -12.44
CA ASP A 70 7.73 -14.08 -12.72
C ASP A 70 8.13 -14.50 -14.14
N SER A 71 9.24 -13.92 -14.63
CA SER A 71 9.75 -14.13 -16.01
C SER A 71 8.82 -13.70 -17.14
N LYS A 72 7.73 -12.98 -16.85
CA LYS A 72 6.77 -12.45 -17.83
C LYS A 72 6.92 -10.95 -17.97
N ALA A 73 6.82 -10.46 -19.20
CA ALA A 73 6.79 -9.02 -19.47
C ALA A 73 5.62 -8.37 -18.72
N LEU A 74 5.88 -7.26 -18.04
CA LEU A 74 4.86 -6.48 -17.37
C LEU A 74 4.26 -5.48 -18.36
N GLY A 75 2.95 -5.58 -18.58
CA GLY A 75 2.21 -4.62 -19.40
C GLY A 75 2.05 -3.28 -18.70
N HIS A 76 1.91 -2.20 -19.48
CA HIS A 76 1.81 -0.83 -18.98
C HIS A 76 0.63 -0.62 -18.01
N ALA A 77 -0.55 -1.16 -18.35
CA ALA A 77 -1.74 -1.08 -17.51
C ALA A 77 -1.54 -1.76 -16.14
N ASP A 78 -0.99 -2.97 -16.13
CA ASP A 78 -0.72 -3.71 -14.89
C ASP A 78 0.35 -3.00 -14.05
N PHE A 79 1.42 -2.49 -14.67
CA PHE A 79 2.45 -1.71 -13.96
C PHE A 79 1.87 -0.50 -13.25
N ARG A 80 1.04 0.28 -13.97
CA ARG A 80 0.39 1.47 -13.41
C ARG A 80 -0.64 1.11 -12.34
N TYR A 81 -1.35 0.00 -12.49
CA TYR A 81 -2.31 -0.48 -11.50
C TYR A 81 -1.62 -0.90 -10.20
N ILE A 82 -0.54 -1.69 -10.30
CA ILE A 82 0.27 -2.10 -9.15
C ILE A 82 0.85 -0.87 -8.44
N ALA A 83 1.46 0.05 -9.20
CA ALA A 83 2.02 1.28 -8.65
C ALA A 83 0.97 2.18 -8.00
N TYR A 84 -0.26 2.22 -8.52
CA TYR A 84 -1.36 2.96 -7.91
C TYR A 84 -1.65 2.45 -6.50
N ILE A 85 -1.79 1.13 -6.37
CA ILE A 85 -2.14 0.51 -5.09
C ILE A 85 -1.02 0.70 -4.09
N ILE A 86 0.25 0.47 -4.47
CA ILE A 86 1.40 0.75 -3.61
C ILE A 86 1.39 2.22 -3.14
N SER A 87 1.14 3.15 -4.05
CA SER A 87 1.05 4.58 -3.68
C SER A 87 -0.09 4.91 -2.71
N HIS A 88 -1.19 4.15 -2.69
CA HIS A 88 -2.36 4.45 -1.85
C HIS A 88 -2.39 3.63 -0.55
N GLU A 89 -1.69 2.49 -0.51
CA GLU A 89 -1.44 1.73 0.72
C GLU A 89 -0.32 2.36 1.57
N SER A 90 0.60 3.13 0.96
CA SER A 90 1.60 3.91 1.69
C SER A 90 1.07 5.29 2.08
N GLY A 91 1.46 5.77 3.26
CA GLY A 91 1.01 7.07 3.77
C GLY A 91 1.59 8.24 2.97
N ASN A 92 2.92 8.37 2.99
CA ASN A 92 3.64 9.49 2.39
C ASN A 92 4.55 9.05 1.22
N ALA A 93 5.24 10.01 0.60
CA ALA A 93 6.28 9.76 -0.40
C ALA A 93 7.58 9.26 0.25
N ASP A 94 7.50 8.23 1.10
CA ASP A 94 8.63 7.54 1.71
C ASP A 94 8.98 6.30 0.88
N ILE A 95 10.13 6.33 0.21
CA ILE A 95 10.58 5.23 -0.63
C ILE A 95 10.77 3.93 0.16
N LYS A 96 11.11 4.00 1.46
CA LYS A 96 11.25 2.80 2.28
C LYS A 96 9.90 2.11 2.45
N GLU A 97 8.85 2.85 2.83
CA GLU A 97 7.49 2.31 2.98
C GLU A 97 6.95 1.79 1.65
N LEU A 98 7.11 2.55 0.56
CA LEU A 98 6.67 2.14 -0.77
C LEU A 98 7.34 0.83 -1.21
N ARG A 99 8.66 0.68 -0.98
CA ARG A 99 9.37 -0.57 -1.24
C ARG A 99 8.87 -1.70 -0.34
N CYS A 100 8.65 -1.45 0.95
CA CYS A 100 8.12 -2.47 1.84
C CYS A 100 6.75 -2.98 1.35
N VAL A 101 5.83 -2.10 0.97
CA VAL A 101 4.51 -2.51 0.42
C VAL A 101 4.66 -3.27 -0.90
N ALA A 102 5.55 -2.83 -1.79
CA ALA A 102 5.81 -3.49 -3.06
C ALA A 102 6.33 -4.93 -2.86
N PHE A 103 7.40 -5.11 -2.08
CA PHE A 103 7.93 -6.44 -1.78
C PHE A 103 6.92 -7.32 -1.04
N THR A 104 6.27 -6.77 -0.01
CA THR A 104 5.32 -7.53 0.82
C THR A 104 4.15 -8.08 0.01
N SER A 105 3.57 -7.24 -0.85
CA SER A 105 2.47 -7.67 -1.72
C SER A 105 2.91 -8.65 -2.80
N HIS A 106 4.13 -8.51 -3.34
CA HIS A 106 4.70 -9.47 -4.27
C HIS A 106 4.96 -10.84 -3.59
N ASN A 107 5.56 -10.84 -2.40
CA ASN A 107 5.81 -12.04 -1.62
C ASN A 107 4.52 -12.81 -1.34
N ARG A 108 3.44 -12.10 -0.98
CA ARG A 108 2.12 -12.72 -0.82
C ARG A 108 1.58 -13.29 -2.13
N ALA A 109 1.81 -12.62 -3.25
CA ALA A 109 1.37 -13.11 -4.56
C ALA A 109 2.08 -14.43 -4.88
N VAL A 110 3.39 -14.49 -4.67
CA VAL A 110 4.20 -15.71 -4.84
C VAL A 110 3.74 -16.82 -3.89
N SER A 111 3.61 -16.55 -2.58
CA SER A 111 3.24 -17.57 -1.58
C SER A 111 1.86 -18.15 -1.83
N THR A 112 0.92 -17.34 -2.34
CA THR A 112 -0.44 -17.76 -2.68
C THR A 112 -0.62 -18.20 -4.13
N LYS A 113 0.46 -18.23 -4.92
CA LYS A 113 0.46 -18.58 -6.35
C LYS A 113 -0.54 -17.75 -7.17
N LYS A 114 -0.68 -16.48 -6.83
CA LYS A 114 -1.55 -15.53 -7.52
C LYS A 114 -0.74 -14.59 -8.39
N ASN A 115 -1.35 -14.14 -9.48
CA ASN A 115 -0.84 -13.00 -10.22
C ASN A 115 -0.81 -11.76 -9.30
N TRP A 116 0.30 -11.01 -9.30
CA TRP A 116 0.50 -9.87 -8.38
C TRP A 116 -0.58 -8.79 -8.52
N ARG A 117 -0.93 -8.41 -9.76
CA ARG A 117 -2.03 -7.47 -10.02
C ARG A 117 -3.37 -8.03 -9.54
N SER A 118 -3.64 -9.32 -9.78
CA SER A 118 -4.89 -9.95 -9.32
C SER A 118 -4.99 -10.03 -7.80
N LEU A 119 -3.87 -10.26 -7.09
CA LEU A 119 -3.83 -10.20 -5.63
C LEU A 119 -4.21 -8.80 -5.15
N LEU A 120 -3.56 -7.76 -5.67
CA LEU A 120 -3.82 -6.38 -5.28
C LEU A 120 -5.25 -5.92 -5.63
N ALA A 121 -5.84 -6.46 -6.70
CA ALA A 121 -7.24 -6.22 -7.04
C ALA A 121 -8.23 -6.84 -6.03
N SER A 122 -7.83 -7.87 -5.29
CA SER A 122 -8.66 -8.56 -4.30
C SER A 122 -8.77 -7.80 -2.97
N GLY A 123 -9.50 -8.37 -2.00
CA GLY A 123 -9.61 -7.84 -0.63
C GLY A 123 -8.30 -7.83 0.17
N TYR A 124 -7.18 -8.29 -0.41
CA TYR A 124 -5.85 -8.13 0.20
C TYR A 124 -5.43 -6.66 0.35
N SER A 125 -5.84 -5.80 -0.59
CA SER A 125 -5.66 -4.34 -0.50
C SER A 125 -7.00 -3.68 -0.18
N SER A 126 -6.98 -2.72 0.74
CA SER A 126 -8.15 -1.98 1.19
C SER A 126 -8.42 -0.71 0.39
N VAL A 127 -7.51 -0.34 -0.54
CA VAL A 127 -7.65 0.86 -1.38
C VAL A 127 -9.00 0.86 -2.11
N PRO A 128 -9.85 1.87 -1.89
CA PRO A 128 -11.10 2.00 -2.63
C PRO A 128 -10.84 2.48 -4.07
N ASN A 129 -11.75 2.16 -4.99
CA ASN A 129 -11.72 2.66 -6.37
C ASN A 129 -10.38 2.43 -7.10
N LYS A 130 -9.83 1.21 -6.96
CA LYS A 130 -8.54 0.81 -7.55
C LYS A 130 -8.51 1.05 -9.05
N LYS A 131 -7.49 1.78 -9.52
CA LYS A 131 -7.32 2.19 -10.91
C LYS A 131 -5.84 2.27 -11.27
N GLU A 132 -5.53 2.69 -12.49
CA GLU A 132 -4.16 2.92 -12.94
C GLU A 132 -3.62 4.27 -12.44
N LEU A 133 -2.39 4.28 -11.96
CA LEU A 133 -1.66 5.49 -11.55
C LEU A 133 -1.42 6.36 -12.77
N PRO A 134 -1.65 7.68 -12.77
CA PRO A 134 -1.38 8.53 -13.94
C PRO A 134 0.09 8.49 -14.39
N ASP A 135 0.32 8.62 -15.70
CA ASP A 135 1.64 8.78 -16.31
C ASP A 135 2.15 10.23 -16.19
N ASN A 136 2.15 10.75 -14.95
CA ASN A 136 2.76 12.02 -14.59
C ASN A 136 4.01 11.76 -13.74
N ASN A 137 4.79 12.80 -13.48
CA ASN A 137 6.06 12.69 -12.74
C ASN A 137 6.02 13.38 -11.37
N ASP A 138 4.86 13.39 -10.71
CA ASP A 138 4.79 13.82 -9.32
C ASP A 138 5.63 12.88 -8.42
N ASN A 139 6.09 13.40 -7.28
CA ASN A 139 7.09 12.73 -6.47
C ASN A 139 6.63 11.34 -5.99
N LYS A 140 5.40 11.22 -5.48
CA LYS A 140 4.91 9.95 -4.94
C LYS A 140 4.69 8.94 -6.06
N SER A 141 4.16 9.39 -7.20
CA SER A 141 3.97 8.53 -8.38
C SER A 141 5.29 7.96 -8.91
N LYS A 142 6.36 8.76 -8.98
CA LYS A 142 7.70 8.27 -9.36
C LYS A 142 8.22 7.23 -8.38
N LEU A 143 8.16 7.52 -7.08
CA LEU A 143 8.67 6.61 -6.05
C LEU A 143 7.87 5.30 -5.98
N ALA A 144 6.55 5.34 -6.22
CA ALA A 144 5.74 4.14 -6.29
C ALA A 144 6.14 3.25 -7.47
N ARG A 145 6.35 3.84 -8.65
CA ARG A 145 6.89 3.11 -9.82
C ARG A 145 8.30 2.59 -9.55
N TYR A 146 9.16 3.37 -8.91
CA TYR A 146 10.50 2.93 -8.52
C TYR A 146 10.45 1.69 -7.61
N ALA A 147 9.58 1.68 -6.61
CA ALA A 147 9.40 0.54 -5.73
C ALA A 147 8.94 -0.73 -6.47
N VAL A 148 8.04 -0.60 -7.46
CA VAL A 148 7.64 -1.74 -8.33
C VAL A 148 8.81 -2.22 -9.18
N LEU A 149 9.57 -1.30 -9.77
CA LEU A 149 10.74 -1.64 -10.59
C LEU A 149 11.80 -2.38 -9.75
N ASP A 150 12.01 -2.02 -8.48
CA ASP A 150 12.91 -2.76 -7.59
C ASP A 150 12.54 -4.24 -7.45
N VAL A 151 11.24 -4.55 -7.32
CA VAL A 151 10.76 -5.94 -7.32
C VAL A 151 11.04 -6.60 -8.67
N CYS A 152 10.65 -5.94 -9.78
CA CYS A 152 10.80 -6.48 -11.13
C CYS A 152 12.25 -6.75 -11.55
N PHE A 153 13.20 -5.96 -11.06
CA PHE A 153 14.63 -6.14 -11.33
C PHE A 153 15.35 -6.99 -10.27
N GLY A 154 14.61 -7.65 -9.37
CA GLY A 154 15.18 -8.58 -8.39
C GLY A 154 16.13 -7.90 -7.40
N VAL A 155 15.88 -6.64 -7.07
CA VAL A 155 16.61 -5.98 -5.98
C VAL A 155 16.32 -6.71 -4.68
N LYS A 156 17.31 -6.77 -3.78
CA LYS A 156 17.17 -7.41 -2.47
C LYS A 156 15.91 -6.95 -1.75
N ASP A 157 15.07 -7.91 -1.36
CA ASP A 157 13.90 -7.71 -0.52
C ASP A 157 14.33 -7.21 0.88
N ILE A 158 13.88 -6.01 1.23
CA ILE A 158 14.19 -5.37 2.52
C ILE A 158 13.26 -5.84 3.65
N THR A 159 12.17 -6.53 3.30
CA THR A 159 11.13 -6.98 4.24
C THR A 159 11.37 -8.39 4.76
N ASP A 160 12.43 -9.05 4.31
CA ASP A 160 12.76 -10.43 4.66
C ASP A 160 11.60 -11.42 4.47
N GLY A 161 10.86 -11.30 3.35
CA GLY A 161 9.75 -12.20 3.06
C GLY A 161 8.47 -11.87 3.84
N ALA A 162 8.26 -10.61 4.26
CA ALA A 162 6.97 -10.20 4.79
C ALA A 162 5.86 -10.44 3.74
N GLU A 163 4.66 -10.75 4.21
CA GLU A 163 3.47 -11.02 3.39
C GLU A 163 2.25 -10.14 3.76
N PHE A 164 2.31 -9.42 4.88
CA PHE A 164 1.26 -8.53 5.34
C PHE A 164 1.86 -7.28 5.97
N TRP A 165 1.03 -6.25 6.13
CA TRP A 165 1.34 -5.07 6.92
C TRP A 165 0.11 -4.62 7.69
N ASP A 166 0.34 -3.92 8.80
CA ASP A 166 -0.70 -3.21 9.53
C ASP A 166 -0.22 -1.79 9.86
N GLY A 167 -1.18 -0.89 10.00
CA GLY A 167 -0.93 0.52 10.29
C GLY A 167 -1.00 0.80 11.78
N THR A 168 -1.21 2.09 12.09
CA THR A 168 -1.37 2.60 13.45
C THR A 168 -2.42 1.86 14.28
N ASP A 169 -3.45 1.29 13.64
CA ASP A 169 -4.54 0.56 14.26
C ASP A 169 -4.06 -0.67 15.05
N PHE A 170 -2.97 -1.30 14.62
CA PHE A 170 -2.38 -2.41 15.34
C PHE A 170 -1.92 -2.01 16.75
N LEU A 171 -1.24 -0.87 16.88
CA LEU A 171 -0.84 -0.35 18.20
C LEU A 171 -2.01 0.27 18.96
N ALA A 172 -2.94 0.91 18.25
CA ALA A 172 -4.06 1.60 18.88
C ALA A 172 -5.06 0.63 19.50
N TRP A 173 -5.29 -0.52 18.89
CA TRP A 173 -6.32 -1.45 19.32
C TRP A 173 -5.78 -2.65 20.11
N GLY A 174 -4.58 -3.14 19.77
CA GLY A 174 -4.01 -4.35 20.40
C GLY A 174 -4.99 -5.51 20.43
N ASN A 175 -5.10 -6.20 21.58
CA ASN A 175 -6.14 -7.19 21.85
C ASN A 175 -7.19 -6.71 22.87
N SER A 176 -6.96 -5.56 23.52
CA SER A 176 -7.76 -5.12 24.67
C SER A 176 -8.78 -4.02 24.37
N GLU A 177 -8.69 -3.31 23.25
CA GLU A 177 -9.55 -2.16 22.95
C GLU A 177 -10.72 -2.54 22.02
N THR A 178 -11.94 -2.09 22.33
CA THR A 178 -13.06 -2.16 21.39
C THR A 178 -12.82 -1.17 20.24
N ASN A 179 -12.71 -1.69 19.02
CA ASN A 179 -12.46 -0.89 17.83
C ASN A 179 -13.75 -0.24 17.29
N PRO A 180 -13.66 0.74 16.35
CA PRO A 180 -14.81 1.47 15.80
C PRO A 180 -15.90 0.61 15.14
N TYR A 181 -15.63 -0.67 14.90
CA TYR A 181 -16.53 -1.64 14.29
C TYR A 181 -17.23 -2.54 15.32
N ASN A 182 -17.16 -2.18 16.61
CA ASN A 182 -17.72 -2.96 17.73
C ASN A 182 -17.14 -4.38 17.82
N LYS A 183 -15.81 -4.48 17.59
CA LYS A 183 -15.03 -5.71 17.76
C LYS A 183 -13.93 -5.45 18.78
N LEU A 184 -13.70 -6.41 19.66
CA LEU A 184 -12.56 -6.39 20.56
C LEU A 184 -11.26 -6.66 19.77
N GLY A 185 -10.28 -5.78 19.96
CA GLY A 185 -8.93 -5.93 19.43
C GLY A 185 -8.81 -5.86 17.90
N GLN A 186 -7.57 -6.03 17.45
CA GLN A 186 -7.17 -6.08 16.07
C GLN A 186 -7.17 -7.52 15.56
N ASN A 187 -7.53 -7.73 14.29
CA ASN A 187 -7.81 -9.07 13.74
C ASN A 187 -6.63 -10.06 13.80
N LYS A 188 -5.38 -9.60 13.78
CA LYS A 188 -4.19 -10.45 13.86
C LYS A 188 -4.17 -11.28 15.14
N PHE A 189 -4.72 -10.77 16.25
CA PHE A 189 -4.82 -11.50 17.51
C PHE A 189 -5.83 -12.66 17.44
N ASP A 190 -6.75 -12.65 16.48
CA ASP A 190 -7.71 -13.74 16.24
C ASP A 190 -7.29 -14.68 15.09
N GLU A 191 -6.37 -14.23 14.23
CA GLU A 191 -5.99 -14.93 12.99
C GLU A 191 -4.78 -15.87 13.15
N TYR A 192 -3.83 -15.52 14.03
CA TYR A 192 -2.51 -16.16 14.08
C TYR A 192 -2.22 -16.75 15.43
N LYS A 193 -1.46 -17.85 15.48
CA LYS A 193 -1.10 -18.59 16.70
C LYS A 193 -0.34 -17.74 17.72
N PHE A 194 0.54 -16.87 17.22
CA PHE A 194 1.29 -15.93 18.05
C PHE A 194 1.60 -14.68 17.25
N ILE A 195 1.92 -13.62 17.98
CA ILE A 195 2.45 -12.37 17.43
C ILE A 195 3.79 -12.09 18.09
N GLU A 196 4.81 -11.82 17.28
CA GLU A 196 6.14 -11.49 17.74
C GLU A 196 6.64 -10.20 17.10
N ILE A 197 7.20 -9.29 17.92
CA ILE A 197 7.83 -8.06 17.43
C ILE A 197 9.20 -7.91 18.09
N PRO A 198 10.30 -7.97 17.31
CA PRO A 198 11.62 -7.63 17.82
C PRO A 198 11.65 -6.22 18.40
N LYS A 199 12.33 -6.02 19.54
CA LYS A 199 12.32 -4.74 20.28
C LYS A 199 12.66 -3.53 19.41
N ALA A 200 13.71 -3.65 18.60
CA ALA A 200 14.15 -2.56 17.72
C ALA A 200 13.09 -2.19 16.67
N ILE A 201 12.33 -3.16 16.17
CA ILE A 201 11.24 -2.93 15.22
C ILE A 201 10.06 -2.27 15.92
N TYR A 202 9.70 -2.76 17.11
CA TYR A 202 8.66 -2.17 17.93
C TYR A 202 8.96 -0.71 18.27
N ASP A 203 10.17 -0.41 18.73
CA ASP A 203 10.58 0.94 19.13
C ASP A 203 10.51 1.91 17.93
N GLY A 204 10.99 1.47 16.76
CA GLY A 204 10.86 2.25 15.53
C GLY A 204 9.40 2.47 15.13
N PHE A 205 8.54 1.47 15.32
CA PHE A 205 7.13 1.55 14.99
C PHE A 205 6.35 2.48 15.92
N VAL A 206 6.57 2.40 17.23
CA VAL A 206 5.98 3.32 18.22
C VAL A 206 6.44 4.76 17.96
N ALA A 207 7.75 4.97 17.75
CA ALA A 207 8.31 6.28 17.49
C ALA A 207 7.68 6.97 16.25
N ALA A 208 7.27 6.19 15.25
CA ALA A 208 6.63 6.72 14.04
C ALA A 208 5.14 7.08 14.21
N ASN A 209 4.43 6.51 15.19
CA ASN A 209 2.99 6.64 15.31
C ASN A 209 2.52 7.75 16.27
N GLY A 210 3.39 8.25 17.14
CA GLY A 210 3.04 9.24 18.16
C GLY A 210 2.33 8.59 19.36
N THR A 211 1.62 9.38 20.16
CA THR A 211 1.03 8.93 21.44
C THR A 211 -0.47 8.64 21.40
N SER A 212 -1.14 8.93 20.28
CA SER A 212 -2.57 8.63 20.12
C SER A 212 -2.98 8.59 18.64
N ALA A 213 -4.07 7.87 18.35
CA ALA A 213 -4.74 7.88 17.06
C ALA A 213 -6.24 8.12 17.21
N ARG A 214 -6.85 8.70 16.16
CA ARG A 214 -8.29 8.95 16.09
C ARG A 214 -8.89 8.25 14.90
N TYR A 215 -10.02 7.58 15.13
CA TYR A 215 -10.80 6.91 14.10
C TYR A 215 -12.22 7.45 14.10
N LYS A 216 -12.90 7.42 12.96
CA LYS A 216 -14.29 7.89 12.89
C LYS A 216 -15.21 6.98 13.69
N ASP A 217 -15.99 7.59 14.56
CA ASP A 217 -17.01 6.90 15.35
C ASP A 217 -18.33 6.91 14.58
N LYS A 218 -18.88 5.73 14.32
CA LYS A 218 -20.21 5.57 13.71
C LYS A 218 -21.32 5.38 14.75
N GLY A 219 -20.99 5.45 16.05
CA GLY A 219 -21.90 5.13 17.15
C GLY A 219 -22.16 3.63 17.27
N ASN A 220 -21.19 2.80 16.87
CA ASN A 220 -21.33 1.34 16.87
C ASN A 220 -21.16 0.72 18.27
N HIS A 221 -20.53 1.44 19.19
CA HIS A 221 -20.37 1.08 20.60
C HIS A 221 -20.40 2.34 21.48
N ASN A 222 -20.50 2.14 22.79
CA ASN A 222 -20.51 3.21 23.79
C ASN A 222 -19.88 2.74 25.11
N GLU A 223 -19.73 3.66 26.05
CA GLU A 223 -19.13 3.50 27.39
C GLU A 223 -19.69 2.35 28.24
N SER A 224 -20.89 1.84 27.94
CA SER A 224 -21.48 0.70 28.67
C SER A 224 -21.13 -0.67 28.08
N THR A 225 -20.62 -0.68 26.86
CA THR A 225 -20.38 -1.91 26.07
C THR A 225 -18.94 -2.03 25.57
N ASP A 226 -18.15 -0.98 25.74
CA ASP A 226 -16.76 -0.95 25.30
C ASP A 226 -15.82 -1.60 26.32
N GLN A 227 -14.66 -2.00 25.81
CA GLN A 227 -13.52 -2.49 26.59
C GLN A 227 -12.30 -1.66 26.23
N GLY A 228 -11.43 -1.44 27.21
CA GLY A 228 -10.22 -0.64 27.05
C GLY A 228 -10.34 0.75 27.66
N THR A 229 -9.53 1.68 27.16
CA THR A 229 -9.30 3.01 27.77
C THR A 229 -9.56 4.17 26.81
N HIS A 230 -10.13 3.90 25.64
CA HIS A 230 -10.36 4.90 24.62
C HIS A 230 -11.39 5.96 25.01
N GLU A 231 -11.31 7.12 24.34
CA GLU A 231 -12.15 8.29 24.58
C GLU A 231 -13.11 8.51 23.41
N HIS A 232 -14.42 8.51 23.68
CA HIS A 232 -15.46 8.87 22.71
C HIS A 232 -15.62 10.39 22.59
N LEU A 233 -15.33 10.92 21.41
CA LEU A 233 -15.44 12.35 21.11
C LEU A 233 -16.72 12.64 20.33
N LYS A 234 -17.48 13.62 20.82
CA LYS A 234 -18.72 14.11 20.20
C LYS A 234 -18.48 15.44 19.48
N LYS A 235 -19.32 15.74 18.49
CA LYS A 235 -19.40 17.07 17.86
C LYS A 235 -20.83 17.57 17.83
N LYS A 236 -20.99 18.89 17.81
CA LYS A 236 -22.28 19.54 17.62
C LYS A 236 -22.59 19.67 16.13
N VAL A 237 -23.79 19.26 15.73
CA VAL A 237 -24.32 19.46 14.38
C VAL A 237 -25.70 20.09 14.45
N LYS A 238 -26.01 20.93 13.45
CA LYS A 238 -27.36 21.50 13.29
C LYS A 238 -28.24 20.50 12.56
N LYS A 239 -29.31 20.04 13.22
CA LYS A 239 -30.35 19.22 12.59
C LYS A 239 -31.64 20.01 12.45
N PRO A 240 -32.40 19.81 11.35
CA PRO A 240 -33.75 20.34 11.21
C PRO A 240 -34.60 20.01 12.44
N VAL A 241 -35.43 20.95 12.87
CA VAL A 241 -36.45 20.66 13.88
C VAL A 241 -37.69 20.14 13.15
N PRO A 242 -38.07 18.86 13.30
CA PRO A 242 -39.29 18.34 12.68
C PRO A 242 -40.53 18.89 13.40
N GLY A 243 -41.55 19.24 12.63
CA GLY A 243 -42.88 19.63 13.09
C GLY A 243 -43.76 18.41 13.37
N PRO A 244 -45.00 18.63 13.83
CA PRO A 244 -45.95 17.56 14.10
C PRO A 244 -46.27 16.68 12.88
N ASP A 245 -46.12 17.23 11.67
CA ASP A 245 -46.29 16.59 10.37
C ASP A 245 -45.02 15.92 9.83
N GLY A 246 -43.90 16.02 10.56
CA GLY A 246 -42.59 15.54 10.13
C GLY A 246 -41.86 16.48 9.16
N GLU A 247 -42.47 17.59 8.74
CA GLU A 247 -41.82 18.60 7.92
C GLU A 247 -40.90 19.50 8.76
N GLN A 248 -39.96 20.19 8.11
CA GLN A 248 -39.07 21.09 8.83
C GLN A 248 -39.83 22.33 9.34
N LEU A 249 -39.84 22.52 10.66
CA LEU A 249 -40.42 23.72 11.27
C LEU A 249 -39.73 24.97 10.76
N LYS A 250 -40.55 25.98 10.48
CA LYS A 250 -40.09 27.33 10.14
C LYS A 250 -40.35 28.26 11.32
N GLY A 251 -39.42 29.18 11.57
CA GLY A 251 -39.58 30.22 12.57
C GLY A 251 -40.63 31.25 12.17
N ALA A 252 -40.92 32.18 13.07
CA ALA A 252 -41.83 33.29 12.78
C ALA A 252 -41.36 34.17 11.60
N ASP A 253 -40.08 34.11 11.25
CA ASP A 253 -39.47 34.78 10.08
C ASP A 253 -39.55 33.96 8.78
N GLY A 254 -40.24 32.81 8.79
CA GLY A 254 -40.37 31.90 7.66
C GLY A 254 -39.11 31.07 7.36
N LYS A 255 -38.03 31.21 8.15
CA LYS A 255 -36.79 30.46 7.91
C LYS A 255 -36.80 29.09 8.59
N PRO A 256 -36.12 28.09 8.02
CA PRO A 256 -36.06 26.77 8.65
C PRO A 256 -35.38 26.81 10.02
N GLN A 257 -36.01 26.20 11.01
CA GLN A 257 -35.44 26.06 12.34
C GLN A 257 -34.46 24.88 12.38
N PHE A 258 -33.39 25.08 13.15
CA PHE A 258 -32.39 24.08 13.43
C PHE A 258 -32.17 24.01 14.94
N LYS A 259 -31.93 22.80 15.43
CA LYS A 259 -31.42 22.56 16.79
C LYS A 259 -30.00 22.02 16.72
N GLU A 260 -29.18 22.41 17.69
CA GLU A 260 -27.89 21.77 17.89
C GLU A 260 -28.09 20.44 18.60
N VAL A 261 -27.51 19.38 18.05
CA VAL A 261 -27.46 18.06 18.69
C VAL A 261 -26.03 17.57 18.70
N GLU A 262 -25.66 16.88 19.78
CA GLU A 262 -24.41 16.17 19.85
C GLU A 262 -24.52 14.82 19.14
N VAL A 263 -23.55 14.53 18.29
CA VAL A 263 -23.43 13.26 17.58
C VAL A 263 -22.00 12.72 17.75
N PRO A 264 -21.81 11.39 17.66
CA PRO A 264 -20.48 10.80 17.60
C PRO A 264 -19.64 11.44 16.48
N ASP A 265 -18.34 11.68 16.74
CA ASP A 265 -17.40 12.15 15.72
C ASP A 265 -16.20 11.23 15.56
N SER A 266 -15.51 10.91 16.65
CA SER A 266 -14.32 10.07 16.61
C SER A 266 -14.05 9.38 17.94
N ILE A 267 -13.28 8.31 17.87
CA ILE A 267 -12.77 7.58 19.03
C ILE A 267 -11.26 7.80 19.06
N LYS A 268 -10.73 8.20 20.21
CA LYS A 268 -9.31 8.44 20.42
C LYS A 268 -8.72 7.31 21.27
N TYR A 269 -7.69 6.66 20.75
CA TYR A 269 -6.95 5.59 21.41
C TYR A 269 -5.57 6.08 21.82
N ALA A 270 -5.08 5.61 22.97
CA ALA A 270 -3.67 5.72 23.33
C ALA A 270 -2.82 4.86 22.39
N ILE A 271 -1.56 5.27 22.18
CA ILE A 271 -0.57 4.49 21.46
C ILE A 271 0.68 4.36 22.32
N PRO A 272 1.12 3.12 22.62
CA PRO A 272 0.43 1.85 22.30
C PRO A 272 -0.80 1.60 23.21
N SER A 273 -1.60 0.58 22.91
CA SER A 273 -2.59 0.02 23.84
C SER A 273 -1.90 -0.70 25.02
N ALA A 274 -2.67 -0.96 26.08
CA ALA A 274 -2.16 -1.58 27.31
C ALA A 274 -1.49 -2.94 27.10
N ASP A 275 -1.89 -3.69 26.06
CA ASP A 275 -1.27 -4.97 25.72
C ASP A 275 0.24 -4.85 25.49
N PHE A 276 0.70 -3.76 24.88
CA PHE A 276 2.12 -3.60 24.55
C PHE A 276 2.95 -3.02 25.69
N GLU A 277 2.32 -2.60 26.79
CA GLU A 277 3.00 -2.11 27.99
C GLU A 277 3.16 -3.21 29.06
N ASP A 278 2.34 -4.26 28.98
CA ASP A 278 2.36 -5.37 29.93
C ASP A 278 3.66 -6.18 29.82
N GLN A 279 4.48 -6.10 30.87
CA GLN A 279 5.79 -6.72 30.95
C GLN A 279 5.78 -8.24 30.78
N LYS A 280 4.63 -8.91 31.01
CA LYS A 280 4.52 -10.35 30.80
C LYS A 280 4.73 -10.75 29.33
N TYR A 281 4.47 -9.85 28.39
CA TYR A 281 4.68 -10.07 26.96
C TYR A 281 6.09 -9.67 26.48
N TRP A 282 6.95 -9.20 27.39
CA TRP A 282 8.30 -8.71 27.07
C TRP A 282 9.44 -9.50 27.73
N VAL A 283 9.13 -10.65 28.34
CA VAL A 283 10.09 -11.44 29.14
C VAL A 283 11.38 -11.79 28.40
N SER A 284 11.31 -12.04 27.07
CA SER A 284 12.50 -12.36 26.27
C SER A 284 13.23 -11.14 25.72
N GLY A 285 12.83 -9.93 26.11
CA GLY A 285 13.29 -8.67 25.52
C GLY A 285 12.65 -8.32 24.18
N ASN A 286 11.74 -9.16 23.66
CA ASN A 286 10.93 -8.91 22.45
C ASN A 286 9.45 -9.05 22.82
N PHE A 287 8.57 -8.37 22.09
CA PHE A 287 7.13 -8.55 22.29
C PHE A 287 6.75 -9.96 21.82
N TYR A 288 6.05 -10.70 22.65
CA TYR A 288 5.50 -12.00 22.32
C TYR A 288 4.13 -12.16 22.95
N TYR A 289 3.12 -12.41 22.10
CA TYR A 289 1.75 -12.69 22.51
C TYR A 289 1.34 -14.05 21.95
N ASP A 290 1.01 -14.99 22.82
CA ASP A 290 0.35 -16.25 22.45
C ASP A 290 -1.17 -16.02 22.42
N THR A 291 -1.77 -16.17 21.25
CA THR A 291 -3.19 -15.86 21.04
C THR A 291 -4.11 -17.01 21.42
N ASN A 292 -3.56 -18.21 21.65
CA ASN A 292 -4.31 -19.47 21.76
C ASN A 292 -5.13 -19.85 20.51
N VAL A 293 -4.94 -19.17 19.38
CA VAL A 293 -5.61 -19.51 18.11
C VAL A 293 -5.05 -20.84 17.60
N LYS A 294 -5.95 -21.78 17.30
CA LYS A 294 -5.60 -23.14 16.82
C LYS A 294 -5.25 -23.16 15.34
N THR A 295 -4.15 -22.50 14.99
CA THR A 295 -3.55 -22.49 13.65
C THR A 295 -2.07 -22.89 13.72
N SER A 296 -1.49 -23.26 12.59
CA SER A 296 -0.10 -23.71 12.51
C SER A 296 0.91 -22.57 12.61
N ASN A 297 0.54 -21.37 12.17
CA ASN A 297 1.48 -20.26 11.99
C ASN A 297 1.15 -19.07 12.88
N GLY A 298 2.19 -18.44 13.42
CA GLY A 298 2.16 -17.09 13.94
C GLY A 298 2.58 -16.07 12.88
N ILE A 299 2.74 -14.82 13.34
CA ILE A 299 3.39 -13.75 12.59
C ILE A 299 4.54 -13.14 13.39
N SER A 300 5.62 -12.83 12.68
CA SER A 300 6.77 -12.11 13.24
C SER A 300 7.02 -10.86 12.41
N ALA A 301 7.19 -9.72 13.09
CA ALA A 301 7.56 -8.49 12.42
C ALA A 301 9.01 -8.56 11.92
N THR A 302 9.23 -8.15 10.68
CA THR A 302 10.56 -8.18 10.04
C THR A 302 11.11 -6.78 9.76
N ILE A 303 10.23 -5.79 9.60
CA ILE A 303 10.62 -4.39 9.40
C ILE A 303 9.48 -3.44 9.77
N THR A 304 9.84 -2.18 10.05
CA THR A 304 8.92 -1.04 10.13
C THR A 304 9.35 0.06 9.14
N ALA A 305 8.38 0.71 8.51
CA ALA A 305 8.57 1.82 7.58
C ALA A 305 7.32 2.70 7.54
N GLY A 306 7.50 4.02 7.41
CA GLY A 306 6.39 4.96 7.59
C GLY A 306 5.70 4.75 8.94
N LYS A 307 4.37 4.59 8.90
CA LYS A 307 3.55 4.24 10.08
C LYS A 307 3.06 2.81 10.03
N SER A 308 3.84 1.93 9.40
CA SER A 308 3.45 0.56 9.09
C SER A 308 4.46 -0.44 9.64
N ILE A 309 3.96 -1.56 10.13
CA ILE A 309 4.75 -2.73 10.53
C ILE A 309 4.47 -3.87 9.54
N PHE A 310 5.50 -4.63 9.19
CA PHE A 310 5.43 -5.66 8.15
C PHE A 310 5.70 -7.04 8.72
N TRP A 311 4.88 -8.01 8.33
CA TRP A 311 4.75 -9.31 8.98
C TRP A 311 5.09 -10.46 8.06
N LYS A 312 5.92 -11.37 8.55
CA LYS A 312 6.17 -12.68 7.94
C LYS A 312 5.34 -13.74 8.67
N THR A 313 4.66 -14.59 7.91
CA THR A 313 4.00 -15.77 8.47
C THR A 313 5.04 -16.85 8.75
N THR A 314 5.04 -17.41 9.96
CA THR A 314 6.03 -18.41 10.35
C THR A 314 5.48 -19.41 11.36
N PRO A 315 5.83 -20.72 11.28
CA PRO A 315 5.41 -21.71 12.26
C PRO A 315 6.07 -21.51 13.63
N ASN A 316 7.25 -20.89 13.64
CA ASN A 316 8.07 -20.68 14.83
C ASN A 316 8.48 -19.21 14.95
N ARG A 317 8.72 -18.77 16.18
CA ARG A 317 9.28 -17.45 16.48
C ARG A 317 10.61 -17.24 15.74
N LEU A 318 10.80 -16.07 15.15
CA LEU A 318 12.06 -15.67 14.52
C LEU A 318 13.11 -15.25 15.55
N THR A 319 12.68 -14.82 16.75
CA THR A 319 13.59 -14.41 17.82
C THR A 319 13.84 -15.48 18.88
N ALA A 320 13.32 -16.70 18.70
CA ALA A 320 13.67 -17.80 19.58
C ALA A 320 15.19 -17.99 19.52
N ALA A 321 15.86 -17.83 20.67
CA ALA A 321 17.26 -18.18 20.79
C ALA A 321 17.40 -19.62 20.28
N THR A 322 18.24 -19.81 19.26
CA THR A 322 18.68 -21.15 18.89
C THR A 322 19.28 -21.70 20.18
N THR A 323 18.62 -22.68 20.78
CA THR A 323 19.21 -23.44 21.88
C THR A 323 20.49 -24.02 21.29
N LYS A 324 21.63 -23.42 21.64
CA LYS A 324 22.94 -24.02 21.36
C LYS A 324 23.10 -25.24 22.24
#